data_AF-A0A6I7YZ94-F1
#
_entry.id   AF-A0A6I7YZ94-F1
#
_cell.length_a   1.000
_cell.length_b   1.000
_cell.length_c   1.000
_cell.angle_alpha   90.00
_cell.angle_beta   90.00
_cell.angle_gamma   90.00
#
_symmetry.space_group_name_H-M   'P 1'
#
loop_
_entity.id
_entity.type
_entity.pdbx_description
1 polymer ?
#
loop_
_entity_poly.entity_id
_entity_poly.type
_entity_poly.pdbx_seq_one_letter_code
_entity_poly.pdbx_strand_id
1 'polypeptide(L)'
;MHFVLDQFDTQRGQFVVLNELCTRAVRDEAMRGTLDAGDTAWKDYLLGILRAGQDGGHLRAGLDPDAAAILITGFLKSLLLHPGLTGLRPQCRRRAAPESRTRVLTVLGLSAPSTNRVGPLWS
;
A
#
# COMPACT_ATOMS: atom_id res chain seq x y z
N MET A 1 -19.86 5.21 -4.00
CA MET A 1 -18.55 4.68 -3.52
C MET A 1 -17.87 3.76 -4.53
N HIS A 2 -18.61 3.01 -5.35
CA HIS A 2 -18.07 2.10 -6.38
C HIS A 2 -17.06 2.76 -7.34
N PHE A 3 -17.40 3.91 -7.93
CA PHE A 3 -16.53 4.63 -8.88
C PHE A 3 -15.16 5.02 -8.30
N VAL A 4 -15.12 5.48 -7.05
CA VAL A 4 -13.87 5.85 -6.38
C VAL A 4 -13.00 4.61 -6.20
N LEU A 5 -13.59 3.49 -5.78
CA LEU A 5 -12.91 2.21 -5.60
C LEU A 5 -12.40 1.62 -6.94
N ASP A 6 -13.16 1.79 -8.03
CA ASP A 6 -12.73 1.36 -9.37
C ASP A 6 -11.50 2.17 -9.87
N GLN A 7 -11.48 3.47 -9.58
CA GLN A 7 -10.33 4.33 -9.86
C GLN A 7 -9.12 3.93 -9.00
N PHE A 8 -9.35 3.56 -7.73
CA PHE A 8 -8.29 3.02 -6.86
C PHE A 8 -7.64 1.77 -7.44
N ASP A 9 -8.42 0.83 -7.98
CA ASP A 9 -7.86 -0.37 -8.59
C ASP A 9 -7.10 -0.06 -9.89
N THR A 10 -7.61 0.87 -10.69
CA THR A 10 -6.97 1.28 -11.95
C THR A 10 -5.64 2.02 -11.71
N GLN A 11 -5.57 2.84 -10.66
CA GLN A 11 -4.41 3.70 -10.37
C GLN A 11 -3.61 3.26 -9.14
N ARG A 12 -3.74 2.00 -8.72
CA ARG A 12 -3.15 1.47 -7.47
C ARG A 12 -1.68 1.86 -7.26
N GLY A 13 -0.87 1.84 -8.32
CA GLY A 13 0.55 2.22 -8.24
C GLY A 13 0.78 3.65 -7.74
N GLN A 14 -0.06 4.60 -8.15
CA GLN A 14 0.03 5.99 -7.71
C GLN A 14 -0.32 6.13 -6.22
N PHE A 15 -1.32 5.38 -5.74
CA PHE A 15 -1.69 5.36 -4.32
C PHE A 15 -0.59 4.79 -3.43
N VAL A 16 0.10 3.74 -3.90
CA VAL A 16 1.27 3.18 -3.18
C VAL A 16 2.37 4.23 -3.05
N VAL A 17 2.69 4.93 -4.15
CA VAL A 17 3.69 6.01 -4.14
C VAL A 17 3.27 7.12 -3.19
N LEU A 18 2.02 7.59 -3.26
CA LEU A 18 1.53 8.65 -2.40
C LEU A 18 1.58 8.27 -0.91
N ASN A 19 1.22 7.03 -0.57
CA ASN A 19 1.34 6.52 0.80
C ASN A 19 2.79 6.47 1.29
N GLU A 20 3.73 6.07 0.43
CA GLU A 20 5.18 6.11 0.74
C GLU A 20 5.66 7.55 0.98
N LEU A 21 5.23 8.50 0.14
CA LEU A 21 5.56 9.92 0.31
C LEU A 21 5.01 10.48 1.63
N CYS A 22 3.74 10.18 1.97
CA CYS A 22 3.15 10.56 3.25
C CYS A 22 3.93 9.97 4.44
N THR A 23 4.39 8.72 4.33
CA THR A 23 5.19 8.07 5.37
C THR A 23 6.56 8.74 5.54
N ARG A 24 7.22 9.10 4.43
CA ARG A 24 8.53 9.79 4.45
C ARG A 24 8.43 11.22 4.97
N ALA A 25 7.35 11.92 4.67
CA ALA A 25 7.10 13.28 5.12
C ALA A 25 7.09 13.44 6.65
N VAL A 26 6.87 12.36 7.42
CA VAL A 26 7.02 12.37 8.88
C VAL A 26 8.45 12.75 9.30
N ARG A 27 9.45 12.46 8.46
CA ARG A 27 10.88 12.66 8.74
C ARG A 27 11.56 13.67 7.80
N ASP A 28 10.92 14.03 6.70
CA ASP A 28 11.44 14.95 5.69
C ASP A 28 10.57 16.21 5.62
N GLU A 29 11.14 17.33 6.09
CA GLU A 29 10.43 18.61 6.17
C GLU A 29 10.10 19.22 4.81
N ALA A 30 10.96 19.03 3.81
CA ALA A 30 10.69 19.53 2.45
C ALA A 30 9.56 18.74 1.79
N MET A 31 9.55 17.41 2.00
CA MET A 31 8.45 16.56 1.56
C MET A 31 7.14 16.92 2.26
N ARG A 32 7.19 17.16 3.58
CA ARG A 32 6.04 17.62 4.36
C ARG A 32 5.48 18.93 3.81
N GLY A 33 6.33 19.94 3.58
CA GLY A 33 5.90 21.21 3.02
C GLY A 33 5.24 21.06 1.64
N THR A 34 5.74 20.14 0.81
CA THR A 34 5.13 19.83 -0.50
C THR A 34 3.73 19.22 -0.35
N LEU A 35 3.56 18.29 0.58
CA LEU A 35 2.25 17.67 0.84
C LEU A 35 1.27 18.66 1.47
N ASP A 36 1.72 19.52 2.39
CA ASP A 36 0.90 20.55 3.04
C ASP A 36 0.41 21.60 2.03
N ALA A 37 1.26 21.98 1.06
CA ALA A 37 0.87 22.85 -0.05
C ALA A 37 -0.21 22.19 -0.92
N GLY A 38 -0.08 20.88 -1.18
CA GLY A 38 -1.10 20.09 -1.87
C GLY A 38 -2.43 20.06 -1.12
N ASP A 39 -2.39 19.80 0.20
CA ASP A 39 -3.58 19.80 1.06
C ASP A 39 -4.29 21.17 1.05
N THR A 40 -3.51 22.25 1.11
CA THR A 40 -4.05 23.62 1.07
C THR A 40 -4.75 23.89 -0.26
N ALA A 41 -4.13 23.53 -1.38
CA ALA A 41 -4.73 23.69 -2.71
C ALA A 41 -6.03 22.89 -2.87
N TRP A 42 -6.07 21.66 -2.34
CA TRP A 42 -7.29 20.84 -2.33
C TRP A 42 -8.40 21.46 -1.48
N LYS A 43 -8.06 21.98 -0.30
CA LYS A 43 -9.03 22.66 0.57
C LYS A 43 -9.60 23.90 -0.13
N ASP A 44 -8.76 24.73 -0.73
CA ASP A 44 -9.17 25.96 -1.41
C ASP A 44 -10.10 25.66 -2.60
N TYR A 45 -9.77 24.61 -3.37
CA TYR A 45 -10.61 24.13 -4.47
C TYR A 45 -12.00 23.72 -3.99
N LEU A 46 -12.08 22.89 -2.93
CA LEU A 46 -13.35 22.45 -2.36
C LEU A 46 -14.14 23.60 -1.76
N LEU A 47 -13.46 24.53 -1.09
CA LEU A 47 -14.08 25.71 -0.50
C LEU A 47 -14.77 26.58 -1.57
N GLY A 48 -14.13 26.76 -2.72
CA GLY A 48 -14.74 27.46 -3.86
C GLY A 48 -16.03 26.80 -4.34
N ILE A 49 -16.05 25.47 -4.47
CA ILE A 49 -17.23 24.70 -4.88
C ILE A 49 -18.35 24.81 -3.85
N LEU A 50 -18.02 24.65 -2.56
CA LEU A 50 -18.99 24.67 -1.48
C LEU A 50 -19.64 26.05 -1.34
N ARG A 51 -18.85 27.12 -1.45
CA ARG A 51 -19.38 28.50 -1.44
C ARG A 51 -20.30 28.75 -2.63
N ALA A 52 -19.86 28.39 -3.84
CA ALA A 52 -20.70 28.54 -5.03
C ALA A 52 -22.01 27.74 -4.93
N GLY A 53 -21.96 26.53 -4.37
CA GLY A 53 -23.16 25.72 -4.12
C GLY A 53 -24.10 26.33 -3.07
N GLN A 54 -23.55 26.98 -2.04
CA GLN A 54 -24.33 27.67 -1.02
C GLN A 54 -24.98 28.94 -1.57
N ASP A 55 -24.22 29.76 -2.30
CA ASP A 55 -24.70 30.99 -2.93
C ASP A 55 -25.78 30.71 -3.99
N GLY A 56 -25.67 29.59 -4.71
CA GLY A 56 -26.67 29.11 -5.65
C GLY A 56 -27.89 28.43 -5.02
N GLY A 57 -27.95 28.31 -3.69
CA GLY A 57 -29.05 27.64 -2.99
C GLY A 57 -29.10 26.11 -3.18
N HIS A 58 -28.03 25.50 -3.70
CA HIS A 58 -27.91 24.05 -3.88
C HIS A 58 -27.49 23.32 -2.60
N LEU A 59 -26.91 24.06 -1.64
CA LEU A 59 -26.50 23.53 -0.33
C LEU A 59 -27.29 24.18 0.80
N ARG A 60 -27.35 23.49 1.94
CA ARG A 60 -28.04 23.98 3.14
C ARG A 60 -27.39 25.30 3.61
N ALA A 61 -28.20 26.34 3.84
CA ALA A 61 -27.71 27.67 4.22
C ALA A 61 -26.87 27.74 5.52
N GLY A 62 -27.03 26.77 6.42
CA GLY A 62 -26.24 26.65 7.66
C GLY A 62 -25.06 25.69 7.56
N LEU A 63 -24.70 25.21 6.37
CA LEU A 63 -23.48 24.45 6.15
C LEU A 63 -22.29 25.40 6.35
N ASP A 64 -21.30 24.98 7.13
CA ASP A 64 -20.00 25.65 7.18
C ASP A 64 -19.11 25.10 6.05
N PRO A 65 -18.78 25.90 5.03
CA PRO A 65 -17.97 25.45 3.90
C PRO A 65 -16.55 25.04 4.30
N ASP A 66 -15.97 25.68 5.31
CA ASP A 66 -14.59 25.38 5.72
C ASP A 66 -14.53 24.03 6.43
N ALA A 67 -15.41 23.82 7.41
CA ALA A 67 -15.54 22.56 8.11
C ALA A 67 -15.88 21.40 7.14
N ALA A 68 -16.78 21.64 6.18
CA ALA A 68 -17.13 20.66 5.16
C ALA A 68 -15.93 20.30 4.26
N ALA A 69 -15.15 21.29 3.81
CA ALA A 69 -13.94 21.05 3.03
C ALA A 69 -12.92 20.21 3.81
N ILE A 70 -12.70 20.52 5.10
CA ILE A 70 -11.82 19.74 5.98
C ILE A 70 -12.28 18.29 6.09
N LEU A 71 -13.59 18.07 6.31
CA LEU A 71 -14.16 16.73 6.44
C LEU A 71 -14.03 15.92 5.15
N ILE A 72 -14.32 16.53 4.00
CA ILE A 72 -14.20 15.87 2.69
C ILE A 72 -12.74 15.49 2.42
N THR A 73 -11.80 16.43 2.62
CA THR A 73 -10.37 16.17 2.44
C THR A 73 -9.88 15.07 3.38
N GLY A 74 -10.25 15.12 4.67
CA GLY A 74 -9.88 14.10 5.64
C GLY A 74 -10.42 12.71 5.28
N PHE A 75 -11.68 12.65 4.82
CA PHE A 75 -12.28 11.40 4.34
C PHE A 75 -11.51 10.84 3.14
N LEU A 76 -11.23 11.65 2.11
CA LEU A 76 -10.48 11.21 0.93
C LEU A 76 -9.07 10.73 1.29
N LYS A 77 -8.37 11.45 2.18
CA LYS A 77 -7.05 11.05 2.67
C LYS A 77 -7.09 9.72 3.44
N SER A 78 -8.15 9.46 4.20
CA SER A 78 -8.30 8.18 4.91
C SER A 78 -8.37 6.97 3.96
N LEU A 79 -8.91 7.16 2.75
CA LEU A 79 -8.95 6.11 1.73
C LEU A 79 -7.54 5.80 1.19
N LEU A 80 -6.67 6.81 1.09
CA LEU A 80 -5.26 6.62 0.69
C LEU A 80 -4.48 5.73 1.66
N LEU A 81 -4.83 5.81 2.94
CA LEU A 81 -4.15 5.09 4.02
C LEU A 81 -4.79 3.72 4.30
N HIS A 82 -5.84 3.34 3.57
CA HIS A 82 -6.54 2.08 3.83
C HIS A 82 -5.66 0.88 3.40
N PRO A 83 -5.27 -0.03 4.32
CA PRO A 83 -4.32 -1.12 4.03
C PRO A 83 -4.78 -2.08 2.92
N GLY A 84 -6.10 -2.23 2.75
CA GLY A 84 -6.69 -3.03 1.67
C GLY A 84 -6.49 -2.42 0.27
N LEU A 85 -6.27 -1.11 0.18
CA LEU A 85 -6.09 -0.37 -1.07
C LEU A 85 -4.62 -0.15 -1.42
N THR A 86 -3.74 -0.03 -0.42
CA THR A 86 -2.28 0.10 -0.61
C THR A 86 -1.56 -1.23 -0.83
N GLY A 87 -2.29 -2.36 -0.79
CA GLY A 87 -1.73 -3.66 -1.14
C GLY A 87 -0.72 -4.21 -0.13
N LEU A 88 -0.74 -3.72 1.11
CA LEU A 88 -0.09 -4.41 2.24
C LEU A 88 -0.88 -5.68 2.58
N ARG A 89 -0.94 -6.62 1.63
CA ARG A 89 -1.24 -8.01 1.96
C ARG A 89 -0.16 -8.45 2.94
N PRO A 90 -0.50 -9.04 4.11
CA PRO A 90 0.50 -9.68 4.93
C PRO A 90 1.18 -10.76 4.09
N GLN A 91 2.44 -10.53 3.69
CA GLN A 91 3.31 -11.53 3.08
C GLN A 91 3.75 -12.55 4.14
N CYS A 92 2.80 -13.14 4.87
CA CYS A 92 3.11 -14.15 5.88
C CYS A 92 2.10 -15.30 5.81
N ARG A 93 2.15 -16.08 4.70
CA ARG A 93 2.04 -17.56 4.69
C ARG A 93 1.93 -18.11 3.26
N ARG A 94 3.07 -18.46 2.67
CA ARG A 94 3.38 -19.80 2.12
C ARG A 94 4.61 -19.72 1.20
N ARG A 95 5.78 -19.94 1.79
CA ARG A 95 6.70 -20.94 1.25
C ARG A 95 7.29 -21.72 2.42
N ALA A 96 6.44 -22.56 3.03
CA ALA A 96 6.94 -23.68 3.80
C ALA A 96 7.55 -24.67 2.80
N ALA A 97 8.89 -24.80 2.87
CA ALA A 97 9.77 -25.90 2.44
C ALA A 97 9.60 -26.51 1.03
N PRO A 98 10.71 -26.91 0.39
CA PRO A 98 11.12 -28.29 0.65
C PRO A 98 12.54 -28.39 1.18
N GLU A 99 12.68 -29.34 2.09
CA GLU A 99 13.91 -29.91 2.64
C GLU A 99 15.16 -29.71 1.76
N SER A 100 16.04 -28.79 2.17
CA SER A 100 17.47 -28.88 1.87
C SER A 100 18.18 -29.67 2.97
N ARG A 101 17.74 -30.91 3.23
CA ARG A 101 18.62 -31.95 3.76
C ARG A 101 19.47 -32.42 2.59
N THR A 102 20.62 -31.78 2.35
CA THR A 102 21.80 -32.38 1.69
C THR A 102 22.90 -31.32 1.59
N ARG A 103 24.09 -31.64 2.14
CA ARG A 103 25.40 -30.95 2.02
C ARG A 103 25.69 -29.80 2.99
N VAL A 104 25.72 -30.13 4.28
CA VAL A 104 26.83 -29.69 5.16
C VAL A 104 27.63 -30.94 5.53
N LEU A 105 28.28 -31.55 4.54
CA LEU A 105 29.20 -32.69 4.71
C LEU A 105 30.18 -32.67 3.53
N THR A 106 30.96 -31.59 3.42
CA THR A 106 32.15 -31.53 2.56
C THR A 106 33.28 -30.70 3.22
N VAL A 107 33.20 -30.48 4.53
CA VAL A 107 34.28 -29.84 5.33
C VAL A 107 34.95 -30.83 6.31
N LEU A 108 34.41 -32.04 6.47
CA LEU A 108 35.04 -33.10 7.26
C LEU A 108 35.12 -34.34 6.39
N GLY A 109 36.31 -34.59 5.81
CA GLY A 109 36.60 -35.70 4.91
C GLY A 109 36.41 -37.07 5.57
N LEU A 110 35.17 -37.53 5.65
CA LEU A 110 34.82 -38.86 6.12
C LEU A 110 34.14 -39.62 4.97
N SER A 111 34.89 -40.56 4.40
CA SER A 111 34.39 -41.52 3.41
C SER A 111 33.21 -42.30 3.95
N ALA A 112 32.12 -42.34 3.18
CA ALA A 112 31.03 -43.28 3.43
C ALA A 112 31.49 -44.72 3.12
N PRO A 113 31.11 -45.71 3.95
CA PRO A 113 31.48 -47.11 3.73
C PRO A 113 30.75 -47.70 2.52
N SER A 114 31.44 -48.60 1.81
CA SER A 114 31.03 -49.21 0.56
C SER A 114 29.71 -49.98 0.68
N THR A 115 28.73 -49.60 -0.13
CA THR A 115 27.56 -50.44 -0.41
C THR A 115 27.81 -51.21 -1.70
N ASN A 116 28.26 -52.44 -1.50
CA ASN A 116 28.38 -53.49 -2.51
C ASN A 116 27.01 -53.76 -3.16
N ARG A 117 26.87 -53.49 -4.47
CA ARG A 117 25.74 -54.00 -5.26
C ARG A 117 25.99 -53.95 -6.77
N VAL A 118 26.45 -55.06 -7.35
CA VAL A 118 26.16 -55.49 -8.74
C VAL A 118 26.25 -57.04 -8.72
N GLY A 119 25.32 -57.83 -9.25
CA GLY A 119 24.54 -57.60 -10.45
C GLY A 119 23.27 -58.47 -10.60
N PRO A 120 22.70 -58.49 -11.82
CA PRO A 120 21.31 -58.89 -12.07
C PRO A 120 21.15 -60.38 -12.42
N LEU A 121 19.90 -60.86 -12.30
CA LEU A 121 19.38 -62.15 -12.76
C LEU A 121 19.80 -62.48 -14.21
N TRP A 122 20.06 -63.75 -14.54
CA TRP A 122 19.46 -64.58 -15.62
C TRP A 122 20.18 -65.95 -15.73
N SER A 123 19.38 -67.01 -15.94
CA SER A 123 19.67 -68.45 -16.21
C SER A 123 19.76 -69.38 -15.00
#